data_AF-A0A8J7CIJ0-F1
#
_entry.id   AF-A0A8J7CIJ0-F1
#
_cell.length_a   1.000
_cell.length_b   1.000
_cell.length_c   1.000
_cell.angle_alpha   90.00
_cell.angle_beta   90.00
_cell.angle_gamma   90.00
#
_symmetry.space_group_name_H-M   'P 1'
#
loop_
_entity.id
_entity.type
_entity.pdbx_description
1 polymer ?
#
loop_
_entity_poly.entity_id
_entity_poly.type
_entity_poly.pdbx_seq_one_letter_code
_entity_poly.pdbx_strand_id
1 'polypeptide(L)'
;MTSACAMPQRAAAWLLVPMVTMIFIAFNPGIAEASDPPHWSSSTVTTDCTTPCHIPHHAAGDGLTASAGNVNLCQSCHNPSGAAGDLPINSSDVAIPGTQGTSHAFDVAAVNSPLGTQEPVSPAMQLRVMGGNVVCSTCHNQHSAAASFGGHPRVSLAKQVTAFGSTGPVTSGGIFNGSTGVWYLVEIVTAGNQNSARFRYSKDNGTSWFPTAPATLGAGIDVTLDNGVNISFGTGSFSVGERWEFSASWPFLRSALDSSANDTGDAYCRDCHRSWVMDHDTVRTYDGNFKSHPVGVALNANGMGYDRSVPLDGNGAPQGAAGEDSNPTNDLLLDGGGFVQCLTCHGVHYVDSNTLTVDGP
;
A
#
# COMPACT_ATOMS: atom_id res chain seq x y z
N MET A 1 -33.83 -91.16 -40.22
CA MET A 1 -32.47 -91.10 -40.80
C MET A 1 -31.64 -90.16 -39.93
N THR A 2 -30.68 -90.75 -39.19
CA THR A 2 -29.38 -90.21 -38.72
C THR A 2 -29.32 -88.79 -38.14
N SER A 3 -29.09 -88.64 -36.82
CA SER A 3 -27.78 -88.34 -36.16
C SER A 3 -27.33 -86.87 -36.30
N ALA A 4 -26.65 -86.19 -35.37
CA ALA A 4 -26.24 -86.39 -33.97
C ALA A 4 -25.51 -85.09 -33.51
N CYS A 5 -25.23 -84.99 -32.20
CA CYS A 5 -24.19 -84.15 -31.54
C CYS A 5 -24.37 -82.62 -31.55
N ALA A 6 -23.89 -81.83 -30.58
CA ALA A 6 -23.40 -81.96 -29.21
C ALA A 6 -22.98 -80.52 -28.79
N MET A 7 -23.09 -80.17 -27.50
CA MET A 7 -22.56 -78.91 -26.95
C MET A 7 -21.01 -78.83 -27.07
N PRO A 8 -20.41 -77.64 -26.88
CA PRO A 8 -19.78 -77.43 -25.57
C PRO A 8 -19.90 -76.01 -24.97
N GLN A 9 -19.68 -75.99 -23.66
CA GLN A 9 -19.59 -74.88 -22.71
C GLN A 9 -18.43 -73.92 -22.99
N ARG A 10 -18.59 -72.61 -22.65
CA ARG A 10 -17.59 -71.65 -22.11
C ARG A 10 -18.37 -70.42 -21.57
N ALA A 11 -17.98 -69.64 -20.57
CA ALA A 11 -17.05 -69.67 -19.45
C ALA A 11 -17.37 -68.37 -18.67
N ALA A 12 -17.38 -68.41 -17.34
CA ALA A 12 -17.65 -67.25 -16.49
C ALA A 12 -16.44 -66.28 -16.49
N ALA A 13 -16.66 -65.02 -16.83
CA ALA A 13 -15.67 -63.96 -16.74
C ALA A 13 -15.87 -63.18 -15.43
N TRP A 14 -14.87 -63.24 -14.57
CA TRP A 14 -14.72 -62.45 -13.36
C TRP A 14 -14.29 -61.02 -13.74
N LEU A 15 -15.06 -60.01 -13.35
CA LEU A 15 -14.64 -58.60 -13.43
C LEU A 15 -13.60 -58.31 -12.35
N LEU A 16 -12.36 -58.06 -12.78
CA LEU A 16 -11.33 -57.41 -11.97
C LEU A 16 -11.61 -55.90 -11.97
N VAL A 17 -11.97 -55.35 -10.81
CA VAL A 17 -12.02 -53.89 -10.57
C VAL A 17 -10.59 -53.41 -10.31
N PRO A 18 -10.04 -52.46 -11.08
CA PRO A 18 -8.76 -51.87 -10.75
C PRO A 18 -8.91 -50.96 -9.53
N MET A 19 -8.15 -51.28 -8.49
CA MET A 19 -8.01 -50.52 -7.26
C MET A 19 -7.28 -49.21 -7.59
N VAL A 20 -8.04 -48.13 -7.79
CA VAL A 20 -7.48 -46.77 -7.94
C VAL A 20 -6.94 -46.36 -6.57
N THR A 21 -5.62 -46.37 -6.44
CA THR A 21 -4.92 -45.75 -5.31
C THR A 21 -5.12 -44.23 -5.42
N MET A 22 -6.10 -43.69 -4.70
CA MET A 22 -6.19 -42.24 -4.43
C MET A 22 -4.95 -41.83 -3.63
N ILE A 23 -3.97 -41.25 -4.32
CA ILE A 23 -2.94 -40.44 -3.67
C ILE A 23 -3.65 -39.18 -3.19
N PHE A 24 -3.95 -39.13 -1.89
CA PHE A 24 -4.28 -37.87 -1.22
C PHE A 24 -3.03 -37.00 -1.24
N ILE A 25 -2.91 -36.15 -2.26
CA ILE A 25 -2.06 -34.97 -2.17
C ILE A 25 -2.73 -34.10 -1.11
N ALA A 26 -2.17 -34.12 0.11
CA ALA A 26 -2.47 -33.12 1.11
C ALA A 26 -2.05 -31.76 0.53
N PHE A 27 -2.99 -31.09 -0.12
CA PHE A 27 -2.94 -29.64 -0.26
C PHE A 27 -2.92 -29.12 1.15
N ASN A 28 -1.74 -28.81 1.65
CA ASN A 28 -1.60 -27.92 2.78
C ASN A 28 -2.04 -26.56 2.22
N PRO A 29 -3.24 -26.03 2.56
CA PRO A 29 -3.51 -24.64 2.23
C PRO A 29 -2.44 -23.87 2.99
N GLY A 30 -1.45 -23.35 2.27
CA GLY A 30 -0.53 -22.40 2.87
C GLY A 30 -1.41 -21.33 3.49
N ILE A 31 -1.43 -21.27 4.82
CA ILE A 31 -2.05 -20.17 5.53
C ILE A 31 -1.29 -18.96 5.00
N ALA A 32 -1.94 -18.16 4.18
CA ALA A 32 -1.41 -16.90 3.74
C ALA A 32 -1.41 -15.99 4.97
N GLU A 33 -0.36 -16.12 5.78
CA GLU A 33 -0.12 -15.22 6.89
C GLU A 33 0.39 -13.92 6.30
N ALA A 34 -0.36 -12.85 6.52
CA ALA A 34 0.13 -11.51 6.27
C ALA A 34 1.18 -11.22 7.36
N SER A 35 2.45 -11.05 6.96
CA SER A 35 3.58 -10.77 7.85
C SER A 35 3.99 -9.29 7.81
N ASP A 36 3.28 -8.49 7.02
CA ASP A 36 3.50 -7.07 6.84
C ASP A 36 2.63 -6.24 7.79
N PRO A 37 2.98 -4.98 8.08
CA PRO A 37 2.11 -4.11 8.86
C PRO A 37 0.66 -4.09 8.32
N PRO A 38 -0.40 -4.15 9.15
CA PRO A 38 -0.46 -4.07 10.60
C PRO A 38 -0.10 -5.36 11.37
N HIS A 39 0.34 -6.44 10.70
CA HIS A 39 0.55 -7.76 11.29
C HIS A 39 1.95 -7.94 11.91
N TRP A 40 2.02 -8.77 12.96
CA TRP A 40 3.26 -9.19 13.61
C TRP A 40 3.51 -10.66 13.31
N SER A 41 4.72 -11.02 12.86
CA SER A 41 5.09 -12.39 12.47
C SER A 41 5.28 -13.36 13.65
N SER A 42 5.07 -12.90 14.89
CA SER A 42 5.19 -13.73 16.09
C SER A 42 3.88 -13.74 16.88
N SER A 43 3.21 -14.87 16.80
CA SER A 43 1.98 -15.19 17.52
C SER A 43 2.19 -15.11 19.04
N THR A 44 1.87 -13.97 19.67
CA THR A 44 1.50 -13.89 21.11
C THR A 44 1.02 -12.52 21.57
N VAL A 45 1.11 -11.46 20.77
CA VAL A 45 0.13 -10.38 20.88
C VAL A 45 -1.01 -10.79 19.97
N THR A 46 -2.17 -11.02 20.56
CA THR A 46 -3.42 -10.85 19.82
C THR A 46 -3.40 -9.40 19.34
N THR A 47 -2.90 -9.17 18.13
CA THR A 47 -3.40 -8.06 17.33
C THR A 47 -4.87 -8.40 17.22
N ASP A 48 -5.65 -7.86 18.14
CA ASP A 48 -7.07 -8.10 18.18
C ASP A 48 -7.59 -7.46 16.92
N CYS A 49 -7.72 -8.24 15.85
CA CYS A 49 -8.26 -7.72 14.62
C CYS A 49 -9.70 -7.28 14.84
N THR A 50 -10.40 -7.72 15.89
CA THR A 50 -11.84 -7.52 16.13
C THR A 50 -12.22 -6.10 16.60
N THR A 51 -11.28 -5.35 17.16
CA THR A 51 -11.55 -4.08 17.86
C THR A 51 -10.98 -2.81 17.18
N PRO A 52 -9.91 -2.85 16.37
CA PRO A 52 -9.49 -1.75 15.52
C PRO A 52 -10.03 -1.87 14.09
N CYS A 53 -9.80 -2.95 13.32
CA CYS A 53 -10.00 -2.91 11.85
C CYS A 53 -10.69 -4.14 11.17
N HIS A 54 -11.06 -5.19 11.89
CA HIS A 54 -11.84 -6.33 11.38
C HIS A 54 -12.95 -6.69 12.39
N ILE A 55 -14.00 -7.39 11.97
CA ILE A 55 -14.81 -8.21 12.89
C ILE A 55 -14.79 -9.61 12.27
N PRO A 56 -13.95 -10.55 12.76
CA PRO A 56 -13.86 -11.89 12.20
C PRO A 56 -15.12 -12.69 12.57
N HIS A 57 -16.16 -12.57 11.76
CA HIS A 57 -17.36 -13.41 11.83
C HIS A 57 -17.12 -14.78 11.17
N HIS A 58 -16.02 -15.47 11.47
CA HIS A 58 -15.69 -16.79 10.90
C HIS A 58 -15.86 -16.87 9.37
N ALA A 59 -15.69 -15.75 8.65
CA ALA A 59 -15.87 -15.72 7.21
C ALA A 59 -14.59 -16.29 6.56
N ALA A 60 -14.63 -17.56 6.18
CA ALA A 60 -13.64 -18.15 5.30
C ALA A 60 -13.80 -17.54 3.88
N GLY A 61 -12.72 -16.97 3.33
CA GLY A 61 -12.67 -16.48 1.95
C GLY A 61 -12.89 -14.97 1.75
N ASP A 62 -13.02 -14.54 0.49
CA ASP A 62 -13.09 -13.15 0.01
C ASP A 62 -14.27 -12.30 0.53
N GLY A 63 -15.14 -12.88 1.38
CA GLY A 63 -16.36 -12.24 1.88
C GLY A 63 -16.13 -10.99 2.76
N LEU A 64 -14.95 -10.83 3.36
CA LEU A 64 -14.63 -9.68 4.21
C LEU A 64 -14.35 -8.39 3.42
N THR A 65 -13.85 -8.48 2.19
CA THR A 65 -13.79 -7.32 1.28
C THR A 65 -15.03 -7.24 0.39
N ALA A 66 -16.06 -8.06 0.62
CA ALA A 66 -17.33 -8.01 -0.12
C ALA A 66 -18.45 -7.34 0.69
N SER A 67 -18.16 -6.90 1.93
CA SER A 67 -19.09 -6.16 2.77
C SER A 67 -19.43 -4.79 2.16
N ALA A 68 -20.72 -4.48 2.01
CA ALA A 68 -21.24 -3.17 1.57
C ALA A 68 -20.89 -1.98 2.50
N GLY A 69 -19.80 -2.10 3.27
CA GLY A 69 -19.21 -1.10 4.15
C GLY A 69 -17.68 -1.15 4.15
N ASN A 70 -17.03 -1.48 3.04
CA ASN A 70 -15.56 -1.41 2.90
C ASN A 70 -15.02 -0.04 3.29
N VAL A 71 -15.66 1.01 2.79
CA VAL A 71 -15.32 2.40 3.14
C VAL A 71 -15.50 2.64 4.64
N ASN A 72 -16.64 2.23 5.22
CA ASN A 72 -16.89 2.37 6.66
C ASN A 72 -15.84 1.61 7.50
N LEU A 73 -15.38 0.44 7.04
CA LEU A 73 -14.35 -0.34 7.70
C LEU A 73 -12.99 0.36 7.65
N CYS A 74 -12.59 0.90 6.50
CA CYS A 74 -11.35 1.67 6.41
C CYS A 74 -11.42 2.93 7.30
N GLN A 75 -12.56 3.63 7.28
CA GLN A 75 -12.78 4.84 8.06
C GLN A 75 -12.85 4.59 9.58
N SER A 76 -13.10 3.36 10.05
CA SER A 76 -13.03 3.05 11.49
C SER A 76 -11.62 3.16 12.07
N CYS A 77 -10.60 2.99 11.22
CA CYS A 77 -9.19 3.16 11.59
C CYS A 77 -8.64 4.50 11.07
N HIS A 78 -9.02 4.89 9.86
CA HIS A 78 -8.63 6.14 9.22
C HIS A 78 -9.56 7.30 9.59
N ASN A 79 -9.79 7.51 10.88
CA ASN A 79 -10.39 8.73 11.42
C ASN A 79 -9.44 9.34 12.43
N PRO A 80 -9.55 10.64 12.76
CA PRO A 80 -8.59 11.33 13.63
C PRO A 80 -8.37 10.69 15.01
N SER A 81 -9.33 9.89 15.50
CA SER A 81 -9.23 9.16 16.77
C SER A 81 -8.89 7.67 16.63
N GLY A 82 -8.78 7.18 15.41
CA GLY A 82 -8.55 5.77 15.09
C GLY A 82 -7.07 5.39 15.09
N ALA A 83 -6.81 4.10 14.89
CA ALA A 83 -5.44 3.56 14.87
C ALA A 83 -4.58 4.10 13.71
N ALA A 84 -5.21 4.61 12.65
CA ALA A 84 -4.56 5.27 11.52
C ALA A 84 -4.97 6.75 11.45
N GLY A 85 -5.13 7.41 12.60
CA GLY A 85 -5.56 8.81 12.69
C GLY A 85 -4.61 9.84 12.11
N ASP A 86 -3.37 9.43 11.82
CA ASP A 86 -2.39 10.24 11.08
C ASP A 86 -2.70 10.32 9.57
N LEU A 87 -3.62 9.47 9.08
CA LEU A 87 -4.12 9.43 7.70
C LEU A 87 -5.65 9.40 7.68
N PRO A 88 -6.34 10.41 8.22
CA PRO A 88 -7.77 10.35 8.42
C PRO A 88 -8.52 10.61 7.11
N ILE A 89 -9.25 9.62 6.58
CA ILE A 89 -10.12 9.79 5.41
C ILE A 89 -11.59 9.73 5.84
N ASN A 90 -12.41 10.64 5.34
CA ASN A 90 -13.81 10.75 5.66
C ASN A 90 -14.66 10.98 4.39
N SER A 91 -15.97 10.82 4.48
CA SER A 91 -16.86 10.92 3.30
C SER A 91 -16.84 12.30 2.63
N SER A 92 -16.39 13.37 3.30
CA SER A 92 -16.24 14.68 2.67
C SER A 92 -14.98 14.79 1.79
N ASP A 93 -14.02 13.87 1.96
CA ASP A 93 -12.82 13.81 1.13
C ASP A 93 -13.07 13.19 -0.24
N VAL A 94 -14.23 12.54 -0.47
CA VAL A 94 -14.62 12.00 -1.78
C VAL A 94 -14.63 13.12 -2.82
N ALA A 95 -13.78 13.00 -3.85
CA ALA A 95 -13.77 13.93 -4.96
C ALA A 95 -15.11 13.96 -5.70
N ILE A 96 -15.65 15.17 -5.83
CA ILE A 96 -16.66 15.52 -6.82
C ILE A 96 -15.98 16.52 -7.76
N PRO A 97 -15.62 16.10 -8.99
CA PRO A 97 -14.86 16.94 -9.91
C PRO A 97 -15.44 18.36 -10.04
N GLY A 98 -14.58 19.36 -9.81
CA GLY A 98 -14.94 20.79 -9.89
C GLY A 98 -15.82 21.31 -8.76
N THR A 99 -16.12 20.51 -7.73
CA THR A 99 -17.02 20.90 -6.63
C THR A 99 -16.34 20.80 -5.26
N GLN A 100 -15.83 19.62 -4.91
CA GLN A 100 -15.29 19.35 -3.57
C GLN A 100 -14.42 18.08 -3.53
N GLY A 101 -13.90 17.79 -2.35
CA GLY A 101 -13.12 16.59 -2.03
C GLY A 101 -11.63 16.84 -2.18
N THR A 102 -10.86 16.06 -1.42
CA THR A 102 -9.39 16.14 -1.35
C THR A 102 -8.77 14.83 -1.80
N SER A 103 -9.54 13.75 -1.92
CA SER A 103 -9.10 12.42 -2.32
C SER A 103 -9.82 11.94 -3.57
N HIS A 104 -9.17 11.07 -4.34
CA HIS A 104 -9.78 10.35 -5.44
C HIS A 104 -11.10 9.73 -4.97
N ALA A 105 -12.12 9.78 -5.83
CA ALA A 105 -13.44 9.33 -5.47
C ALA A 105 -13.42 7.84 -5.09
N PHE A 106 -14.17 7.51 -4.04
CA PHE A 106 -14.39 6.16 -3.51
C PHE A 106 -15.88 5.98 -3.21
N ASP A 107 -16.33 4.72 -3.19
CA ASP A 107 -17.74 4.34 -3.19
C ASP A 107 -18.53 4.93 -4.38
N VAL A 108 -17.87 5.03 -5.54
CA VAL A 108 -18.46 5.49 -6.80
C VAL A 108 -18.27 4.44 -7.88
N ALA A 109 -19.11 4.47 -8.91
CA ALA A 109 -19.03 3.51 -10.02
C ALA A 109 -17.62 3.50 -10.65
N ALA A 110 -17.05 2.31 -10.87
CA ALA A 110 -15.77 2.14 -11.53
C ALA A 110 -15.79 2.61 -12.98
N VAL A 111 -16.95 2.46 -13.65
CA VAL A 111 -17.19 2.97 -15.01
C VAL A 111 -17.93 4.30 -14.97
N ASN A 112 -17.31 5.33 -15.52
CA ASN A 112 -17.86 6.66 -15.67
C ASN A 112 -17.37 7.25 -17.01
N SER A 113 -18.19 7.10 -18.05
CA SER A 113 -17.84 7.54 -19.41
C SER A 113 -17.57 9.06 -19.50
N PRO A 114 -18.35 9.96 -18.86
CA PRO A 114 -18.02 11.38 -18.81
C PRO A 114 -16.64 11.70 -18.21
N LEU A 115 -16.15 10.88 -17.26
CA LEU A 115 -14.83 11.03 -16.65
C LEU A 115 -13.78 10.09 -17.26
N GLY A 116 -14.13 9.40 -18.36
CA GLY A 116 -13.24 8.51 -19.10
C GLY A 116 -12.74 7.30 -18.32
N THR A 117 -13.46 6.88 -17.27
CA THR A 117 -13.10 5.70 -16.46
C THR A 117 -13.78 4.44 -16.97
N GLN A 118 -13.08 3.31 -16.84
CA GLN A 118 -13.52 1.99 -17.25
C GLN A 118 -13.20 0.98 -16.14
N GLU A 119 -13.73 -0.24 -16.25
CA GLU A 119 -13.35 -1.33 -15.34
C GLU A 119 -11.83 -1.59 -15.41
N PRO A 120 -11.18 -1.85 -14.26
CA PRO A 120 -9.79 -2.28 -14.22
C PRO A 120 -9.60 -3.62 -14.95
N VAL A 121 -8.51 -3.72 -15.70
CA VAL A 121 -8.03 -4.98 -16.33
C VAL A 121 -7.25 -5.81 -15.31
N SER A 122 -6.56 -5.17 -14.37
CA SER A 122 -5.81 -5.85 -13.32
C SER A 122 -6.73 -6.81 -12.56
N PRO A 123 -6.47 -8.13 -12.60
CA PRO A 123 -7.33 -9.09 -11.91
C PRO A 123 -7.41 -8.83 -10.40
N ALA A 124 -6.33 -8.34 -9.80
CA ALA A 124 -6.28 -8.03 -8.37
C ALA A 124 -7.18 -6.85 -7.98
N MET A 125 -7.28 -5.82 -8.84
CA MET A 125 -8.16 -4.67 -8.60
C MET A 125 -9.61 -4.99 -8.97
N GLN A 126 -9.83 -5.69 -10.09
CA GLN A 126 -11.16 -6.12 -10.54
C GLN A 126 -11.90 -6.97 -9.50
N LEU A 127 -11.21 -7.89 -8.82
CA LEU A 127 -11.78 -8.69 -7.72
C LEU A 127 -12.27 -7.85 -6.52
N ARG A 128 -11.86 -6.57 -6.45
CA ARG A 128 -12.17 -5.66 -5.34
C ARG A 128 -12.93 -4.42 -5.81
N VAL A 129 -13.50 -4.45 -7.01
CA VAL A 129 -14.62 -3.58 -7.41
C VAL A 129 -15.89 -4.16 -6.79
N MET A 130 -16.52 -3.41 -5.89
CA MET A 130 -17.60 -3.91 -5.03
C MET A 130 -18.93 -3.37 -5.48
N GLY A 131 -19.82 -4.25 -5.95
CA GLY A 131 -21.13 -3.81 -6.47
C GLY A 131 -21.02 -2.87 -7.67
N GLY A 132 -19.90 -2.94 -8.42
CA GLY A 132 -19.59 -2.01 -9.52
C GLY A 132 -18.91 -0.71 -9.07
N ASN A 133 -18.66 -0.53 -7.76
CA ASN A 133 -18.01 0.65 -7.22
C ASN A 133 -16.53 0.43 -6.92
N VAL A 134 -15.70 1.45 -7.18
CA VAL A 134 -14.35 1.54 -6.62
C VAL A 134 -14.45 1.88 -5.14
N VAL A 135 -13.66 1.19 -4.33
CA VAL A 135 -13.55 1.40 -2.88
C VAL A 135 -12.07 1.45 -2.51
N CYS A 136 -11.76 1.72 -1.24
CA CYS A 136 -10.38 1.79 -0.75
C CYS A 136 -9.58 0.53 -1.13
N SER A 137 -10.18 -0.65 -0.93
CA SER A 137 -9.53 -1.91 -1.25
C SER A 137 -9.50 -2.25 -2.74
N THR A 138 -10.09 -1.46 -3.64
CA THR A 138 -9.89 -1.65 -5.08
C THR A 138 -8.43 -1.39 -5.43
N CYS A 139 -7.86 -0.34 -4.84
CA CYS A 139 -6.50 0.07 -5.12
C CYS A 139 -5.53 -0.33 -4.01
N HIS A 140 -6.00 -0.38 -2.76
CA HIS A 140 -5.18 -0.76 -1.62
C HIS A 140 -5.26 -2.25 -1.26
N ASN A 141 -4.12 -2.87 -1.03
CA ASN A 141 -3.96 -4.17 -0.39
C ASN A 141 -3.42 -4.00 1.03
N GLN A 142 -4.30 -4.00 2.02
CA GLN A 142 -3.93 -3.86 3.43
C GLN A 142 -3.02 -4.98 3.98
N HIS A 143 -2.70 -5.98 3.15
CA HIS A 143 -1.76 -7.07 3.44
C HIS A 143 -0.55 -7.06 2.48
N SER A 144 -0.27 -5.94 1.80
CA SER A 144 0.95 -5.83 1.00
C SER A 144 1.52 -4.42 0.94
N ALA A 145 2.45 -4.11 1.84
CA ALA A 145 3.28 -2.91 1.80
C ALA A 145 4.68 -3.19 1.21
N ALA A 146 4.79 -3.39 -0.10
CA ALA A 146 6.05 -3.74 -0.76
C ALA A 146 6.62 -2.60 -1.63
N ALA A 147 7.94 -2.42 -1.59
CA ALA A 147 8.67 -1.46 -2.40
C ALA A 147 8.46 -1.64 -3.90
N SER A 148 8.23 -2.89 -4.33
CA SER A 148 7.98 -3.23 -5.73
C SER A 148 6.70 -2.61 -6.29
N PHE A 149 5.75 -2.19 -5.44
CA PHE A 149 4.56 -1.49 -5.90
C PHE A 149 4.74 0.03 -5.99
N GLY A 150 5.86 0.56 -5.50
CA GLY A 150 6.20 1.98 -5.53
C GLY A 150 5.45 2.83 -4.50
N GLY A 151 5.48 4.14 -4.71
CA GLY A 151 4.86 5.15 -3.86
C GLY A 151 5.82 5.77 -2.85
N HIS A 152 5.32 6.69 -2.02
CA HIS A 152 6.15 7.31 -0.99
C HIS A 152 6.03 6.51 0.31
N PRO A 153 7.12 5.89 0.81
CA PRO A 153 7.04 5.15 2.05
C PRO A 153 6.87 6.10 3.23
N ARG A 154 6.27 5.60 4.32
CA ARG A 154 6.02 6.39 5.53
C ARG A 154 6.50 5.70 6.78
N VAL A 155 6.80 6.52 7.79
CA VAL A 155 7.01 6.11 9.17
C VAL A 155 5.87 6.73 9.99
N SER A 156 5.04 5.90 10.62
CA SER A 156 3.94 6.38 11.48
C SER A 156 4.48 6.95 12.79
N LEU A 157 3.67 7.73 13.49
CA LEU A 157 4.05 8.29 14.79
C LEU A 157 4.26 7.20 15.85
N ALA A 158 5.24 7.43 16.72
CA ALA A 158 5.51 6.56 17.85
C ALA A 158 4.37 6.64 18.87
N LYS A 159 3.69 5.52 19.08
CA LYS A 159 2.61 5.39 20.04
C LYS A 159 3.11 4.65 21.27
N GLN A 160 2.90 5.26 22.44
CA GLN A 160 3.22 4.62 23.72
C GLN A 160 2.22 3.49 24.00
N VAL A 161 2.71 2.27 24.26
CA VAL A 161 1.88 1.08 24.51
C VAL A 161 1.91 0.62 25.96
N THR A 162 3.00 0.91 26.67
CA THR A 162 3.07 0.80 28.13
C THR A 162 3.49 2.15 28.69
N ALA A 163 2.90 2.56 29.81
CA ALA A 163 3.21 3.83 30.46
C ALA A 163 3.63 3.56 31.92
N PHE A 164 4.90 3.79 32.23
CA PHE A 164 5.50 3.57 33.56
C PHE A 164 6.05 4.86 34.16
N GLY A 165 5.44 5.99 33.80
CA GLY A 165 5.77 7.31 34.34
C GLY A 165 6.92 8.02 33.63
N SER A 166 7.33 7.58 32.43
CA SER A 166 8.19 8.40 31.59
C SER A 166 7.53 9.74 31.28
N THR A 167 8.34 10.80 31.26
CA THR A 167 7.89 12.16 30.94
C THR A 167 8.45 12.65 29.61
N GLY A 168 9.46 11.98 29.07
CA GLY A 168 10.05 12.33 27.78
C GLY A 168 9.15 11.85 26.63
N PRO A 169 8.85 12.71 25.64
CA PRO A 169 8.14 12.26 24.45
C PRO A 169 9.06 11.36 23.62
N VAL A 170 8.45 10.47 22.84
CA VAL A 170 9.15 9.64 21.85
C VAL A 170 8.50 9.90 20.50
N THR A 171 9.32 10.15 19.48
CA THR A 171 8.88 10.35 18.10
C THR A 171 9.66 9.44 17.17
N SER A 172 9.06 9.09 16.05
CA SER A 172 9.65 8.27 14.98
C SER A 172 9.72 9.10 13.69
N GLY A 173 10.65 8.75 12.80
CA GLY A 173 10.82 9.44 11.52
C GLY A 173 11.88 8.78 10.64
N GLY A 174 12.51 9.56 9.77
CA GLY A 174 13.47 9.09 8.77
C GLY A 174 12.81 8.78 7.42
N ILE A 175 13.62 8.27 6.48
CA ILE A 175 13.18 7.88 5.14
C ILE A 175 13.28 6.38 5.05
N PHE A 176 12.13 5.70 5.09
CA PHE A 176 12.08 4.26 5.05
C PHE A 176 12.57 3.72 3.69
N ASN A 177 13.51 2.78 3.72
CA ASN A 177 14.09 2.17 2.51
C ASN A 177 14.07 0.63 2.53
N GLY A 178 13.30 0.02 3.44
CA GLY A 178 13.12 -1.43 3.50
C GLY A 178 12.30 -1.95 2.31
N SER A 179 12.47 -3.21 1.92
CA SER A 179 11.78 -3.82 0.78
C SER A 179 10.30 -4.13 1.05
N THR A 180 9.93 -4.35 2.30
CA THR A 180 8.56 -4.61 2.77
C THR A 180 8.33 -3.85 4.06
N GLY A 181 7.08 -3.51 4.36
CA GLY A 181 6.74 -2.83 5.62
C GLY A 181 7.24 -3.59 6.86
N VAL A 182 7.54 -2.84 7.91
CA VAL A 182 8.09 -3.32 9.18
C VAL A 182 7.37 -2.64 10.33
N TRP A 183 7.04 -3.39 11.37
CA TRP A 183 6.69 -2.84 12.68
C TRP A 183 7.91 -2.75 13.58
N TYR A 184 7.94 -1.72 14.40
CA TYR A 184 8.95 -1.50 15.42
C TYR A 184 8.29 -1.50 16.78
N LEU A 185 8.81 -2.31 17.69
CA LEU A 185 8.51 -2.25 19.12
C LEU A 185 9.78 -1.84 19.86
N VAL A 186 9.77 -0.67 20.48
CA VAL A 186 10.90 -0.13 21.23
C VAL A 186 10.67 -0.35 22.72
N GLU A 187 11.70 -0.75 23.46
CA GLU A 187 11.65 -0.98 24.91
C GLU A 187 12.85 -0.35 25.63
N ILE A 188 12.59 0.41 26.69
CA ILE A 188 13.64 0.87 27.61
C ILE A 188 14.13 -0.30 28.46
N VAL A 189 15.43 -0.55 28.42
CA VAL A 189 16.10 -1.59 29.21
C VAL A 189 16.98 -1.03 30.31
N THR A 190 17.27 0.27 30.29
CA THR A 190 17.91 0.99 31.39
C THR A 190 17.26 2.35 31.54
N ALA A 191 16.71 2.62 32.72
CA ALA A 191 16.08 3.90 33.03
C ALA A 191 17.11 5.04 33.00
N GLY A 192 16.64 6.24 32.72
CA GLY A 192 17.49 7.41 32.64
C GLY A 192 16.77 8.60 32.04
N ASN A 193 17.52 9.53 31.47
CA ASN A 193 16.99 10.62 30.65
C ASN A 193 17.40 10.42 29.19
N GLN A 194 17.12 11.40 28.33
CA GLN A 194 17.50 11.40 26.91
C GLN A 194 18.95 10.99 26.65
N ASN A 195 19.90 11.26 27.57
CA ASN A 195 21.33 11.00 27.38
C ASN A 195 21.84 9.76 28.13
N SER A 196 21.05 9.17 29.02
CA SER A 196 21.49 8.06 29.89
C SER A 196 20.62 6.82 29.81
N ALA A 197 19.38 6.94 29.32
CA ALA A 197 18.53 5.79 29.10
C ALA A 197 19.09 4.91 27.97
N ARG A 198 18.84 3.60 28.08
CA ARG A 198 19.21 2.62 27.07
C ARG A 198 17.98 1.88 26.60
N PHE A 199 17.91 1.59 25.31
CA PHE A 199 16.79 0.89 24.72
C PHE A 199 17.25 -0.25 23.79
N ARG A 200 16.29 -1.07 23.40
CA ARG A 200 16.37 -2.05 22.33
C ARG A 200 15.08 -1.97 21.51
N TYR A 201 15.09 -2.50 20.30
CA TYR A 201 13.89 -2.57 19.47
C TYR A 201 13.68 -3.97 18.91
N SER A 202 12.47 -4.27 18.49
CA SER A 202 12.07 -5.53 17.90
C SER A 202 11.25 -5.28 16.64
N LYS A 203 11.30 -6.23 15.71
CA LYS A 203 10.48 -6.26 14.49
C LYS A 203 9.45 -7.40 14.47
N ASP A 204 9.35 -8.10 15.59
CA ASP A 204 8.60 -9.33 15.78
C ASP A 204 8.05 -9.40 17.20
N ASN A 205 7.46 -8.30 17.69
CA ASN A 205 6.77 -8.26 18.98
C ASN A 205 7.63 -8.63 20.20
N GLY A 206 8.91 -8.30 20.18
CA GLY A 206 9.83 -8.67 21.23
C GLY A 206 10.16 -10.17 21.29
N THR A 207 9.89 -10.94 20.23
CA THR A 207 10.41 -12.32 20.10
C THR A 207 11.92 -12.30 19.91
N SER A 208 12.42 -11.42 19.04
CA SER A 208 13.82 -11.07 18.90
C SER A 208 14.02 -9.57 19.15
N TRP A 209 15.24 -9.22 19.57
CA TRP A 209 15.60 -7.85 19.94
C TRP A 209 16.91 -7.43 19.30
N PHE A 210 16.96 -6.16 18.93
CA PHE A 210 18.06 -5.50 18.26
C PHE A 210 18.51 -4.27 19.06
N PRO A 211 19.82 -4.08 19.22
CA PRO A 211 20.86 -5.10 19.01
C PRO A 211 20.68 -6.28 19.98
N THR A 212 21.26 -7.45 19.65
CA THR A 212 21.15 -8.64 20.51
C THR A 212 21.79 -8.39 21.87
N ALA A 213 21.09 -8.76 22.94
CA ALA A 213 21.59 -8.61 24.31
C ALA A 213 22.99 -9.25 24.48
N PRO A 214 23.90 -8.64 25.27
CA PRO A 214 23.67 -7.51 26.17
C PRO A 214 23.79 -6.13 25.52
N ALA A 215 23.99 -6.07 24.20
CA ALA A 215 24.07 -4.79 23.51
C ALA A 215 22.74 -4.03 23.60
N THR A 216 22.84 -2.71 23.59
CA THR A 216 21.70 -1.77 23.65
C THR A 216 22.05 -0.52 22.84
N LEU A 217 21.05 0.29 22.53
CA LEU A 217 21.23 1.62 21.97
C LEU A 217 21.07 2.68 23.07
N GLY A 218 21.78 3.79 22.94
CA GLY A 218 21.55 4.95 23.79
C GLY A 218 20.31 5.70 23.31
N ALA A 219 19.46 6.14 24.22
CA ALA A 219 18.47 7.15 23.89
C ALA A 219 19.16 8.42 23.37
N GLY A 220 18.46 9.21 22.58
CA GLY A 220 18.99 10.40 21.93
C GLY A 220 18.05 10.96 20.87
N ILE A 221 18.53 11.97 20.15
CA ILE A 221 17.85 12.53 18.98
C ILE A 221 18.30 11.76 17.74
N ASP A 222 17.35 11.43 16.88
CA ASP A 222 17.51 10.77 15.58
C ASP A 222 18.42 9.55 15.63
N VAL A 223 18.19 8.70 16.63
CA VAL A 223 18.90 7.43 16.76
C VAL A 223 18.45 6.53 15.62
N THR A 224 19.35 6.31 14.67
CA THR A 224 19.10 5.47 13.50
C THR A 224 18.90 4.01 13.90
N LEU A 225 17.81 3.42 13.42
CA LEU A 225 17.51 2.00 13.47
C LEU A 225 17.91 1.35 12.14
N ASP A 226 17.25 0.27 11.74
CA ASP A 226 17.41 -0.27 10.39
C ASP A 226 16.46 0.39 9.38
N ASN A 227 16.65 0.08 8.10
CA ASN A 227 15.80 0.54 6.99
C ASN A 227 15.63 2.07 6.87
N GLY A 228 16.61 2.87 7.30
CA GLY A 228 16.56 4.33 7.22
C GLY A 228 15.60 5.01 8.21
N VAL A 229 15.06 4.24 9.16
CA VAL A 229 14.16 4.72 10.21
C VAL A 229 14.96 5.31 11.36
N ASN A 230 14.46 6.39 11.94
CA ASN A 230 15.02 7.03 13.13
C ASN A 230 13.99 7.04 14.27
N ILE A 231 14.49 7.00 15.50
CA ILE A 231 13.71 7.27 16.71
C ILE A 231 14.37 8.38 17.52
N SER A 232 13.53 9.29 18.03
CA SER A 232 13.93 10.44 18.82
C SER A 232 13.29 10.37 20.19
N PHE A 233 14.13 10.43 21.23
CA PHE A 233 13.71 10.54 22.62
C PHE A 233 13.86 12.00 23.03
N GLY A 234 12.78 12.67 23.42
CA GLY A 234 12.81 14.05 23.86
C GLY A 234 13.32 14.22 25.30
N THR A 235 13.41 15.46 25.75
CA THR A 235 13.81 15.78 27.13
C THR A 235 12.82 15.22 28.15
N GLY A 236 13.30 14.48 29.13
CA GLY A 236 12.48 13.90 30.21
C GLY A 236 13.14 12.67 30.82
N SER A 237 12.41 11.97 31.70
CA SER A 237 12.83 10.66 32.22
C SER A 237 12.17 9.52 31.46
N PHE A 238 12.87 8.39 31.41
CA PHE A 238 12.45 7.14 30.82
C PHE A 238 12.56 5.98 31.82
N SER A 239 11.49 5.18 31.95
CA SER A 239 11.39 4.06 32.90
C SER A 239 11.65 2.71 32.21
N VAL A 240 12.30 1.77 32.91
CA VAL A 240 12.53 0.41 32.39
C VAL A 240 11.20 -0.31 32.08
N GLY A 241 11.17 -1.04 30.98
CA GLY A 241 10.01 -1.82 30.51
C GLY A 241 8.99 -0.98 29.75
N GLU A 242 9.17 0.34 29.69
CA GLU A 242 8.29 1.21 28.93
C GLU A 242 8.51 1.03 27.44
N ARG A 243 7.41 1.04 26.68
CA ARG A 243 7.39 0.62 25.27
C ARG A 243 6.62 1.58 24.39
N TRP A 244 7.12 1.71 23.16
CA TRP A 244 6.46 2.40 22.06
C TRP A 244 6.43 1.51 20.83
N GLU A 245 5.36 1.63 20.05
CA GLU A 245 5.23 0.97 18.76
C GLU A 245 5.05 2.00 17.65
N PHE A 246 5.54 1.67 16.46
CA PHE A 246 5.25 2.38 15.21
C PHE A 246 5.57 1.47 14.02
N SER A 247 5.16 1.89 12.83
CA SER A 247 5.36 1.14 11.59
C SER A 247 6.11 1.99 10.58
N ALA A 248 6.90 1.34 9.74
CA ALA A 248 7.43 1.94 8.52
C ALA A 248 7.02 1.08 7.33
N SER A 249 6.35 1.65 6.33
CA SER A 249 5.74 0.86 5.26
C SER A 249 5.62 1.65 3.95
N TRP A 250 5.65 0.90 2.84
CA TRP A 250 5.21 1.42 1.55
C TRP A 250 3.69 1.57 1.52
N PRO A 251 3.17 2.43 0.63
CA PRO A 251 1.74 2.46 0.36
C PRO A 251 1.27 1.06 -0.01
N PHE A 252 0.18 0.65 0.61
CA PHE A 252 -0.42 -0.67 0.47
C PHE A 252 -1.06 -0.85 -0.90
N LEU A 253 -0.33 -0.82 -2.02
CA LEU A 253 -0.92 -0.80 -3.36
C LEU A 253 -1.12 -2.22 -3.91
N ARG A 254 -2.15 -2.41 -4.76
CA ARG A 254 -2.42 -3.70 -5.44
C ARG A 254 -1.67 -3.91 -6.75
N SER A 255 -1.33 -2.81 -7.40
CA SER A 255 -0.53 -2.82 -8.62
C SER A 255 0.66 -1.88 -8.45
N ALA A 256 1.67 -2.07 -9.28
CA ALA A 256 2.76 -1.14 -9.37
C ALA A 256 2.24 0.24 -9.80
N LEU A 257 2.80 1.29 -9.19
CA LEU A 257 2.64 2.63 -9.72
C LEU A 257 3.14 2.69 -11.16
N ASP A 258 2.47 3.53 -11.94
CA ASP A 258 2.89 3.93 -13.28
C ASP A 258 4.38 4.31 -13.25
N SER A 259 5.25 3.45 -13.80
CA SER A 259 6.70 3.60 -13.69
C SER A 259 7.43 3.31 -15.01
N SER A 260 6.70 3.40 -16.13
CA SER A 260 7.21 3.01 -17.45
C SER A 260 6.34 3.53 -18.61
N ALA A 261 6.81 3.28 -19.84
CA ALA A 261 6.13 3.61 -21.09
C ALA A 261 4.72 3.01 -21.20
N ASN A 262 3.87 3.64 -22.01
CA ASN A 262 2.44 3.30 -22.18
C ASN A 262 2.19 1.88 -22.70
N ASP A 263 3.20 1.20 -23.22
CA ASP A 263 3.12 -0.14 -23.80
C ASP A 263 3.35 -1.26 -22.78
N THR A 264 3.64 -0.92 -21.52
CA THR A 264 3.93 -1.89 -20.46
C THR A 264 2.82 -1.97 -19.40
N GLY A 265 2.03 -3.06 -19.47
CA GLY A 265 1.26 -3.66 -18.36
C GLY A 265 0.17 -2.84 -17.66
N ASP A 266 -0.53 -3.51 -16.74
CA ASP A 266 -1.54 -2.92 -15.85
C ASP A 266 -0.84 -2.03 -14.83
N ALA A 267 -1.07 -0.73 -14.93
CA ALA A 267 -0.50 0.24 -14.03
C ALA A 267 -1.59 1.06 -13.34
N TYR A 268 -1.32 1.43 -12.09
CA TYR A 268 -2.32 1.85 -11.11
C TYR A 268 -3.41 2.81 -11.66
N CYS A 269 -3.02 3.92 -12.32
CA CYS A 269 -3.97 4.87 -12.89
C CYS A 269 -4.47 4.44 -14.27
N ARG A 270 -3.55 3.97 -15.13
CA ARG A 270 -3.88 3.57 -16.50
C ARG A 270 -4.91 2.45 -16.54
N ASP A 271 -4.99 1.62 -15.51
CA ASP A 271 -5.92 0.50 -15.48
C ASP A 271 -7.39 0.95 -15.53
N CYS A 272 -7.75 2.07 -14.92
CA CYS A 272 -9.11 2.62 -15.03
C CYS A 272 -9.20 3.76 -16.05
N HIS A 273 -8.13 4.53 -16.21
CA HIS A 273 -8.09 5.76 -17.03
C HIS A 273 -7.46 5.56 -18.41
N ARG A 274 -7.57 4.36 -19.01
CA ARG A 274 -6.96 4.03 -20.32
C ARG A 274 -7.24 5.04 -21.43
N SER A 275 -8.42 5.67 -21.40
CA SER A 275 -8.79 6.69 -22.40
C SER A 275 -7.99 7.99 -22.30
N TRP A 276 -7.36 8.24 -21.15
CA TRP A 276 -6.51 9.38 -20.88
C TRP A 276 -5.02 9.09 -21.15
N VAL A 277 -4.68 7.85 -21.49
CA VAL A 277 -3.32 7.46 -21.87
C VAL A 277 -3.09 7.89 -23.32
N MET A 278 -2.44 9.04 -23.49
CA MET A 278 -2.24 9.66 -24.79
C MET A 278 -0.76 9.93 -25.02
N ASP A 279 -0.33 9.89 -26.27
CA ASP A 279 0.97 10.40 -26.70
C ASP A 279 0.83 11.80 -27.32
N HIS A 280 1.97 12.39 -27.69
CA HIS A 280 2.01 13.70 -28.33
C HIS A 280 1.22 13.76 -29.66
N ASP A 281 1.20 12.67 -30.43
CA ASP A 281 0.50 12.59 -31.71
C ASP A 281 -1.02 12.58 -31.57
N THR A 282 -1.52 12.04 -30.45
CA THR A 282 -2.94 11.94 -30.12
C THR A 282 -3.52 13.27 -29.63
N VAL A 283 -2.71 14.08 -28.94
CA VAL A 283 -3.15 15.35 -28.33
C VAL A 283 -3.04 16.56 -29.26
N ARG A 284 -2.20 16.51 -30.30
CA ARG A 284 -1.93 17.65 -31.20
C ARG A 284 -3.14 18.12 -32.02
N THR A 285 -4.12 17.26 -32.22
CA THR A 285 -5.33 17.57 -33.00
C THR A 285 -6.53 17.55 -32.08
N TYR A 286 -7.14 18.71 -31.84
CA TYR A 286 -8.41 18.78 -31.14
C TYR A 286 -9.53 18.25 -32.04
N ASP A 287 -10.19 17.20 -31.57
CA ASP A 287 -11.28 16.50 -32.29
C ASP A 287 -12.66 16.82 -31.70
N GLY A 288 -12.75 17.86 -30.86
CA GLY A 288 -13.97 18.23 -30.14
C GLY A 288 -14.10 17.61 -28.76
N ASN A 289 -13.20 16.69 -28.36
CA ASN A 289 -13.23 16.07 -27.04
C ASN A 289 -12.10 16.58 -26.14
N PHE A 290 -12.34 16.55 -24.82
CA PHE A 290 -11.28 16.77 -23.84
C PHE A 290 -10.21 15.68 -23.98
N LYS A 291 -8.94 16.09 -23.93
CA LYS A 291 -7.77 15.21 -24.03
C LYS A 291 -6.89 15.38 -22.81
N SER A 292 -6.15 14.33 -22.47
CA SER A 292 -5.08 14.40 -21.48
C SER A 292 -3.86 15.13 -22.05
N HIS A 293 -2.88 15.43 -21.19
CA HIS A 293 -1.51 15.64 -21.66
C HIS A 293 -0.85 14.29 -22.01
N PRO A 294 0.25 14.29 -22.76
CA PRO A 294 1.00 13.07 -23.00
C PRO A 294 1.45 12.41 -21.68
N VAL A 295 1.23 11.10 -21.57
CA VAL A 295 1.66 10.23 -20.47
C VAL A 295 2.57 9.15 -21.05
N GLY A 296 3.50 8.61 -20.27
CA GLY A 296 4.48 7.61 -20.69
C GLY A 296 5.46 8.10 -21.75
N VAL A 297 5.64 9.42 -21.87
CA VAL A 297 6.62 10.07 -22.75
C VAL A 297 7.59 10.90 -21.92
N ALA A 298 8.86 10.94 -22.34
CA ALA A 298 9.87 11.77 -21.68
C ALA A 298 9.64 13.25 -22.04
N LEU A 299 10.01 14.15 -21.12
CA LEU A 299 10.01 15.57 -21.42
C LEU A 299 10.94 15.88 -22.59
N ASN A 300 10.56 16.83 -23.44
CA ASN A 300 11.31 17.23 -24.65
C ASN A 300 11.53 16.11 -25.69
N ALA A 301 10.76 15.01 -25.64
CA ALA A 301 11.01 13.86 -26.50
C ALA A 301 10.42 13.98 -27.92
N ASN A 302 9.50 14.92 -28.19
CA ASN A 302 8.84 14.97 -29.51
C ASN A 302 9.66 15.60 -30.65
N GLY A 303 10.79 16.26 -30.34
CA GLY A 303 11.66 16.89 -31.34
C GLY A 303 11.05 18.09 -32.08
N MET A 304 9.90 18.61 -31.63
CA MET A 304 9.16 19.69 -32.30
C MET A 304 9.49 21.09 -31.76
N GLY A 305 10.35 21.19 -30.75
CA GLY A 305 10.84 22.47 -30.21
C GLY A 305 9.83 23.29 -29.41
N TYR A 306 8.62 22.77 -29.18
CA TYR A 306 7.60 23.38 -28.29
C TYR A 306 7.31 22.54 -27.04
N ASP A 307 7.81 21.31 -26.96
CA ASP A 307 7.83 20.58 -25.68
C ASP A 307 8.63 21.39 -24.68
N ARG A 308 8.07 21.51 -23.47
CA ARG A 308 8.70 22.27 -22.41
C ARG A 308 9.73 21.39 -21.71
N SER A 309 10.87 22.00 -21.39
CA SER A 309 11.70 21.54 -20.28
C SER A 309 10.85 21.43 -19.02
N VAL A 310 11.36 20.72 -18.02
CA VAL A 310 10.77 20.62 -16.68
C VAL A 310 10.15 21.97 -16.29
N PRO A 311 8.85 22.01 -15.92
CA PRO A 311 8.19 23.23 -15.50
C PRO A 311 9.00 23.94 -14.41
N LEU A 312 8.87 25.27 -14.36
CA LEU A 312 9.52 26.06 -13.34
C LEU A 312 8.58 26.24 -12.16
N ASP A 313 9.12 26.21 -10.94
CA ASP A 313 8.43 26.61 -9.72
C ASP A 313 8.04 28.09 -9.72
N GLY A 314 7.24 28.48 -8.72
CA GLY A 314 6.81 29.87 -8.54
C GLY A 314 7.97 30.86 -8.38
N ASN A 315 9.16 30.39 -8.02
CA ASN A 315 10.40 31.18 -7.93
C ASN A 315 11.20 31.23 -9.26
N GLY A 316 10.77 30.51 -10.30
CA GLY A 316 11.42 30.44 -11.61
C GLY A 316 12.54 29.40 -11.74
N ALA A 317 12.79 28.56 -10.73
CA ALA A 317 13.72 27.43 -10.81
C ALA A 317 13.04 26.18 -11.40
N PRO A 318 13.76 25.25 -12.05
CA PRO A 318 13.16 23.98 -12.51
C PRO A 318 12.70 23.10 -11.35
N GLN A 319 11.51 22.50 -11.47
CA GLN A 319 10.94 21.54 -10.52
C GLN A 319 11.84 20.30 -10.34
N GLY A 320 11.93 19.76 -9.13
CA GLY A 320 12.59 18.49 -8.81
C GLY A 320 14.12 18.44 -8.99
N ALA A 321 14.77 19.52 -9.44
CA ALA A 321 16.20 19.57 -9.72
C ALA A 321 16.97 20.36 -8.68
N ALA A 322 17.01 19.90 -7.41
CA ALA A 322 17.64 20.65 -6.31
C ALA A 322 17.24 22.15 -6.28
N GLY A 323 16.05 22.45 -6.83
CA GLY A 323 15.45 23.76 -6.83
C GLY A 323 14.92 23.97 -5.44
N GLU A 324 15.58 24.84 -4.70
CA GLU A 324 15.27 25.21 -3.32
C GLU A 324 13.95 25.99 -3.23
N ASP A 325 12.82 25.37 -3.57
CA ASP A 325 11.67 25.58 -2.73
C ASP A 325 11.69 24.50 -1.64
N SER A 326 11.22 24.82 -0.43
CA SER A 326 11.23 23.87 0.68
C SER A 326 10.06 22.88 0.59
N ASN A 327 9.38 22.81 -0.55
CA ASN A 327 8.11 22.13 -0.72
C ASN A 327 8.22 20.97 -1.72
N PRO A 328 8.88 19.85 -1.36
CA PRO A 328 9.03 18.71 -2.25
C PRO A 328 7.70 18.02 -2.66
N THR A 329 6.55 18.47 -2.14
CA THR A 329 5.23 17.91 -2.51
C THR A 329 4.70 18.47 -3.82
N ASN A 330 5.17 19.63 -4.29
CA ASN A 330 4.76 20.22 -5.57
C ASN A 330 5.72 19.88 -6.73
N ASP A 331 6.77 19.12 -6.42
CA ASP A 331 7.81 18.73 -7.38
C ASP A 331 7.30 17.75 -8.42
N LEU A 332 7.77 17.92 -9.65
CA LEU A 332 7.50 17.00 -10.74
C LEU A 332 8.16 15.64 -10.47
N LEU A 333 7.36 14.62 -10.17
CA LEU A 333 7.85 13.26 -9.95
C LEU A 333 7.81 12.45 -11.26
N LEU A 334 8.94 12.41 -11.96
CA LEU A 334 9.14 11.53 -13.11
C LEU A 334 9.45 10.11 -12.65
N ASP A 335 9.16 9.12 -13.50
CA ASP A 335 9.57 7.74 -13.21
C ASP A 335 11.08 7.52 -13.37
N GLY A 336 11.55 6.30 -13.07
CA GLY A 336 12.96 5.94 -13.17
C GLY A 336 13.55 6.02 -14.60
N GLY A 337 12.70 6.10 -15.64
CA GLY A 337 13.09 6.35 -17.02
C GLY A 337 13.01 7.82 -17.44
N GLY A 338 12.57 8.72 -16.56
CA GLY A 338 12.36 10.14 -16.85
C GLY A 338 11.06 10.42 -17.64
N PHE A 339 10.09 9.51 -17.60
CA PHE A 339 8.81 9.67 -18.29
C PHE A 339 7.77 10.35 -17.38
N VAL A 340 6.90 11.15 -18.01
CA VAL A 340 5.73 11.75 -17.35
C VAL A 340 4.68 10.67 -17.12
N GLN A 341 4.20 10.55 -15.89
CA GLN A 341 3.17 9.61 -15.48
C GLN A 341 1.94 10.36 -14.96
N CYS A 342 0.81 9.66 -14.76
CA CYS A 342 -0.37 10.29 -14.17
C CYS A 342 -0.05 10.92 -12.82
N LEU A 343 0.74 10.21 -11.98
CA LEU A 343 1.13 10.68 -10.66
C LEU A 343 2.25 11.72 -10.65
N THR A 344 2.78 12.07 -11.83
CA THR A 344 3.77 13.15 -11.95
C THR A 344 3.15 14.51 -11.63
N CYS A 345 1.86 14.69 -11.94
CA CYS A 345 1.14 15.96 -11.74
C CYS A 345 -0.16 15.80 -10.93
N HIS A 346 -0.61 14.57 -10.68
CA HIS A 346 -1.85 14.28 -9.97
C HIS A 346 -1.58 13.47 -8.71
N GLY A 347 -2.17 13.84 -7.59
CA GLY A 347 -2.22 12.97 -6.42
C GLY A 347 -3.50 12.14 -6.37
N VAL A 348 -3.44 11.06 -5.61
CA VAL A 348 -4.62 10.23 -5.31
C VAL A 348 -5.32 10.71 -4.04
N HIS A 349 -4.60 11.36 -3.13
CA HIS A 349 -5.10 11.86 -1.86
C HIS A 349 -4.52 13.24 -1.55
N TYR A 350 -5.30 14.02 -0.80
CA TYR A 350 -4.99 15.36 -0.28
C TYR A 350 -4.35 16.34 -1.26
N VAL A 351 -4.69 16.21 -2.54
CA VAL A 351 -4.17 17.11 -3.58
C VAL A 351 -5.12 18.25 -3.84
N ASP A 352 -4.59 19.45 -3.81
CA ASP A 352 -5.07 20.52 -4.68
C ASP A 352 -4.02 20.76 -5.78
N SER A 353 -4.44 21.10 -6.99
CA SER A 353 -3.49 21.33 -8.10
C SER A 353 -2.83 22.71 -8.01
N ASN A 354 -2.70 23.29 -6.81
CA ASN A 354 -2.21 24.64 -6.61
C ASN A 354 -0.73 24.61 -6.24
N THR A 355 0.12 25.23 -7.06
CA THR A 355 1.57 25.26 -6.81
C THR A 355 1.97 26.09 -5.57
N LEU A 356 1.03 26.78 -4.93
CA LEU A 356 1.24 27.61 -3.74
C LEU A 356 0.86 26.93 -2.42
N THR A 357 0.32 25.73 -2.48
CA THR A 357 -0.09 24.95 -1.30
C THR A 357 0.94 23.85 -1.05
N VAL A 358 1.10 23.51 0.22
CA VAL A 358 1.77 22.26 0.60
C VAL A 358 0.66 21.24 0.60
N ASP A 359 0.64 20.38 -0.41
CA ASP A 359 -0.27 19.25 -0.42
C ASP A 359 -0.01 18.42 0.83
N GLY A 360 -1.09 18.07 1.54
CA GLY A 360 -0.99 17.24 2.72
C GLY A 360 -0.35 15.91 2.33
N PRO A 361 0.62 15.40 3.11
CA PRO A 361 1.36 14.21 2.71
C PRO A 361 0.44 13.02 2.48
#